data_AF-A0A8B8IRI8-F1
#
_entry.id   AF-A0A8B8IRI8-F1
#
_cell.length_a   1.000
_cell.length_b   1.000
_cell.length_c   1.000
_cell.angle_alpha   90.00
_cell.angle_beta   90.00
_cell.angle_gamma   90.00
#
_symmetry.space_group_name_H-M   'P 1'
#
loop_
_entity.id
_entity.type
_entity.pdbx_description
1 polymer ?
#
loop_
_entity_poly.entity_id
_entity_poly.type
_entity_poly.pdbx_seq_one_letter_code
_entity_poly.pdbx_strand_id
1 'polypeptide(L)'
;MGYGRALAARALRRADGDVADAVRLIQDAPHLLRDSDVSDPEDLDTPSSDDSLVEPDNKLVAELEAMGYPPEEARTALRLSHNHINKAVDLLVAGCSSICDTANPSTSDGAARRKLKKEAKEKRKKERELALRRLKSAIRADEDDYLSASLAEEEQFLTQYKSLI
;
A
#
# COMPACT_ATOMS: atom_id res chain seq x y z
N MET A 1 -21.89 5.88 34.47
CA MET A 1 -22.72 5.56 33.28
C MET A 1 -22.53 4.14 32.77
N GLY A 2 -21.35 3.52 32.85
CA GLY A 2 -21.20 2.04 32.74
C GLY A 2 -21.47 1.40 31.37
N TYR A 3 -21.86 2.19 30.37
CA TYR A 3 -22.13 1.68 29.02
C TYR A 3 -20.85 1.22 28.31
N GLY A 4 -20.94 0.14 27.55
CA GLY A 4 -19.83 -0.40 26.78
C GLY A 4 -19.30 0.60 25.76
N ARG A 5 -17.98 0.63 25.56
CA ARG A 5 -17.30 1.59 24.66
C ARG A 5 -17.88 1.59 23.25
N ALA A 6 -18.15 0.43 22.68
CA ALA A 6 -18.73 0.29 21.34
C ALA A 6 -20.14 0.89 21.25
N LEU A 7 -20.96 0.67 22.28
CA LEU A 7 -22.33 1.18 22.34
C LEU A 7 -22.34 2.71 22.48
N ALA A 8 -21.51 3.24 23.38
CA ALA A 8 -21.36 4.69 23.56
C ALA A 8 -20.82 5.37 22.29
N ALA A 9 -19.84 4.77 21.61
CA ALA A 9 -19.31 5.30 20.36
C ALA A 9 -20.38 5.34 19.26
N ARG A 10 -21.17 4.28 19.11
CA ARG A 10 -22.28 4.23 18.14
C ARG A 10 -23.35 5.29 18.43
N ALA A 11 -23.72 5.45 19.70
CA ALA A 11 -24.70 6.46 20.11
C ALA A 11 -24.19 7.89 19.84
N LEU A 12 -22.92 8.16 20.16
CA LEU A 12 -22.29 9.45 19.88
C LEU A 12 -22.20 9.76 18.38
N ARG A 13 -21.95 8.74 17.54
CA ARG A 13 -21.95 8.92 16.08
C ARG A 13 -23.31 9.31 15.53
N ARG A 14 -24.41 8.80 16.13
CA ARG A 14 -25.77 9.17 15.72
C ARG A 14 -26.24 10.49 16.30
N ALA A 15 -25.70 10.88 17.45
CA ALA A 15 -25.99 12.14 18.10
C ALA A 15 -25.03 13.27 17.66
N ASP A 16 -24.27 13.09 16.58
CA ASP A 16 -23.28 14.05 16.06
C ASP A 16 -22.33 14.62 17.14
N GLY A 17 -21.98 13.78 18.12
CA GLY A 17 -21.10 14.15 19.23
C GLY A 17 -21.78 14.84 20.42
N ASP A 18 -23.11 15.00 20.43
CA ASP A 18 -23.84 15.45 21.61
C ASP A 18 -24.00 14.31 22.63
N VAL A 19 -23.44 14.50 23.82
CA VAL A 19 -23.43 13.52 24.89
C VAL A 19 -24.83 13.36 25.51
N ALA A 20 -25.62 14.43 25.60
CA ALA A 20 -26.94 14.39 26.23
C ALA A 20 -27.91 13.57 25.38
N ASP A 21 -27.92 13.81 24.07
CA ASP A 21 -28.73 13.05 23.12
C ASP A 21 -28.20 11.62 22.93
N ALA A 22 -26.88 11.40 22.95
CA ALA A 22 -26.33 10.05 22.93
C ALA A 22 -26.80 9.21 24.11
N VAL A 23 -26.83 9.78 25.33
CA VAL A 23 -27.32 9.05 26.52
C VAL A 23 -28.82 8.76 26.42
N ARG A 24 -29.61 9.68 25.89
CA ARG A 24 -31.05 9.46 25.63
C ARG A 24 -31.26 8.34 24.62
N LEU A 25 -30.54 8.33 23.51
CA LEU A 25 -30.61 7.26 22.50
C LEU A 25 -30.25 5.88 23.06
N ILE A 26 -29.30 5.81 24.00
CA ILE A 26 -28.93 4.57 24.68
C ILE A 26 -30.05 4.07 25.61
N GLN A 27 -30.78 4.98 26.25
CA GLN A 27 -31.84 4.66 27.21
C GLN A 27 -33.18 4.36 26.52
N ASP A 28 -33.54 5.14 25.51
CA ASP A 28 -34.85 5.08 24.85
C ASP A 28 -34.92 3.99 23.77
N ALA A 29 -33.82 3.74 23.03
CA ALA A 29 -33.84 2.83 21.88
C ALA A 29 -32.52 2.07 21.67
N PRO A 30 -32.15 1.14 22.57
CA PRO A 30 -30.91 0.37 22.45
C PRO A 30 -30.90 -0.61 21.26
N HIS A 31 -32.07 -1.04 20.76
CA HIS A 31 -32.18 -1.95 19.62
C HIS A 31 -31.72 -1.30 18.31
N LEU A 32 -32.06 -0.02 18.10
CA LEU A 32 -31.62 0.72 16.92
C LEU A 32 -30.08 0.75 16.81
N LEU A 33 -29.36 0.76 17.94
CA LEU A 33 -27.89 0.82 17.99
C LEU A 33 -27.21 -0.54 17.73
N ARG A 34 -27.95 -1.65 17.88
CA ARG A 34 -27.48 -3.02 17.63
C ARG A 34 -27.72 -3.46 16.19
N ASP A 35 -28.85 -3.05 15.60
CA ASP A 35 -29.31 -3.62 14.32
C ASP A 35 -28.72 -2.95 13.07
N SER A 36 -28.00 -1.83 13.20
CA SER A 36 -27.37 -1.16 12.05
C SER A 36 -26.04 -1.77 11.60
N ASP A 37 -25.74 -3.01 12.00
CA ASP A 37 -24.57 -3.77 11.52
C ASP A 37 -24.67 -4.16 10.02
N VAL A 38 -25.71 -3.74 9.28
CA VAL A 38 -25.96 -4.16 7.88
C VAL A 38 -25.76 -3.05 6.83
N SER A 39 -25.41 -1.81 7.20
CA SER A 39 -25.32 -0.73 6.19
C SER A 39 -24.10 0.18 6.22
N ASP A 40 -23.12 -0.04 7.10
CA ASP A 40 -21.86 0.71 7.09
C ASP A 40 -20.66 -0.24 6.95
N PRO A 41 -20.02 -0.33 5.77
CA PRO A 41 -18.80 -1.12 5.55
C PRO A 41 -17.51 -0.44 6.10
N GLU A 42 -17.62 0.52 7.02
CA GLU A 42 -16.48 1.37 7.46
C GLU A 42 -15.93 1.01 8.86
N ASP A 43 -16.38 -0.09 9.50
CA ASP A 43 -15.93 -0.49 10.84
C ASP A 43 -15.73 -2.03 11.00
N LEU A 44 -15.32 -2.74 9.94
CA LEU A 44 -14.75 -4.10 10.05
C LEU A 44 -13.23 -4.05 9.92
N ASP A 45 -12.55 -3.30 10.79
CA ASP A 45 -11.09 -3.39 10.92
C ASP A 45 -10.66 -3.17 12.38
N THR A 46 -11.20 -3.99 13.28
CA THR A 46 -10.29 -4.63 14.23
C THR A 46 -9.71 -5.83 13.48
N PRO A 47 -8.42 -5.82 13.06
CA PRO A 47 -7.76 -7.08 12.82
C PRO A 47 -7.74 -7.79 14.17
N SER A 48 -8.72 -8.67 14.36
CA SER A 48 -8.63 -9.73 15.33
C SER A 48 -7.32 -10.41 15.00
N SER A 49 -6.36 -10.29 15.91
CA SER A 49 -5.01 -10.82 15.85
C SER A 49 -5.03 -12.36 15.95
N ASP A 50 -5.87 -12.99 15.14
CA ASP A 50 -6.06 -14.43 15.03
C ASP A 50 -5.44 -14.98 13.74
N ASP A 51 -4.89 -14.08 12.90
CA ASP A 51 -4.10 -14.43 11.69
C ASP A 51 -2.69 -14.98 12.03
N SER A 52 -2.39 -15.15 13.31
CA SER A 52 -1.07 -15.62 13.79
C SER A 52 -1.03 -17.11 14.16
N LEU A 53 -2.15 -17.84 14.06
CA LEU A 53 -2.25 -19.24 14.52
C LEU A 53 -2.21 -20.29 13.42
N VAL A 54 -2.10 -19.91 12.14
CA VAL A 54 -1.91 -20.90 11.08
C VAL A 54 -0.46 -21.39 11.09
N GLU A 55 -0.24 -22.57 11.66
CA GLU A 55 1.04 -23.25 11.56
C GLU A 55 1.37 -23.48 10.06
N PRO A 56 2.54 -23.02 9.58
CA PRO A 56 2.92 -23.19 8.19
C PRO A 56 3.18 -24.68 7.92
N ASP A 57 2.56 -25.23 6.88
CA ASP A 57 2.78 -26.62 6.50
C ASP A 57 4.21 -26.80 5.97
N ASN A 58 5.00 -27.64 6.64
CA ASN A 58 6.40 -27.92 6.31
C ASN A 58 6.58 -28.41 4.86
N LYS A 59 5.57 -29.05 4.26
CA LYS A 59 5.62 -29.50 2.87
C LYS A 59 5.62 -28.32 1.89
N LEU A 60 4.78 -27.33 2.15
CA LEU A 60 4.65 -26.12 1.30
C LEU A 60 5.87 -25.21 1.49
N VAL A 61 6.42 -25.17 2.71
CA VAL A 61 7.69 -24.47 2.98
C VAL A 61 8.83 -25.09 2.15
N ALA A 62 8.95 -26.42 2.11
CA ALA A 62 9.97 -27.10 1.31
C ALA A 62 9.79 -26.88 -0.20
N GLU A 63 8.55 -26.76 -0.68
CA GLU A 63 8.25 -26.44 -2.07
C GLU A 63 8.66 -25.00 -2.42
N LEU A 64 8.38 -24.03 -1.56
CA LEU A 64 8.83 -22.65 -1.74
C LEU A 64 10.37 -22.53 -1.62
N GLU A 65 11.00 -23.31 -0.75
CA GLU A 65 12.45 -23.42 -0.66
C GLU A 65 13.05 -23.99 -1.95
N ALA A 66 12.42 -25.03 -2.53
CA ALA A 66 12.82 -25.58 -3.83
C ALA A 66 12.64 -24.57 -4.98
N MET A 67 11.71 -23.63 -4.86
CA MET A 67 11.56 -22.50 -5.79
C MET A 67 12.58 -21.37 -5.58
N GLY A 68 13.43 -21.47 -4.54
CA GLY A 68 14.51 -20.53 -4.26
C GLY A 68 14.14 -19.40 -3.30
N TYR A 69 12.98 -19.47 -2.65
CA TYR A 69 12.61 -18.51 -1.60
C TYR A 69 13.23 -18.92 -0.25
N PRO A 70 13.72 -17.96 0.56
CA PRO A 70 14.28 -18.29 1.86
C PRO A 70 13.19 -18.80 2.81
N PRO A 71 13.52 -19.74 3.73
CA PRO A 71 12.53 -20.44 4.53
C PRO A 71 11.76 -19.51 5.48
N GLU A 72 12.37 -18.42 5.94
CA GLU A 72 11.72 -17.44 6.81
C GLU A 72 10.66 -16.63 6.05
N GLU A 73 10.93 -16.23 4.80
CA GLU A 73 9.95 -15.52 3.96
C GLU A 73 8.84 -16.47 3.47
N ALA A 74 9.19 -17.72 3.16
CA ALA A 74 8.22 -18.75 2.81
C ALA A 74 7.21 -18.98 3.95
N ARG A 75 7.69 -19.07 5.19
CA ARG A 75 6.82 -19.24 6.38
C ARG A 75 5.91 -18.04 6.61
N THR A 76 6.41 -16.82 6.45
CA THR A 76 5.57 -15.61 6.63
C THR A 76 4.54 -15.49 5.51
N ALA A 77 4.92 -15.74 4.26
CA ALA A 77 4.00 -15.73 3.13
C ALA A 77 2.92 -16.81 3.26
N LEU A 78 3.26 -18.00 3.78
CA LEU A 78 2.30 -19.08 4.04
C LEU A 78 1.35 -18.75 5.20
N ARG A 79 1.82 -18.06 6.24
CA ARG A 79 0.95 -17.55 7.32
C ARG A 79 -0.07 -16.56 6.76
N LEU A 80 0.40 -15.55 6.02
CA LEU A 80 -0.44 -14.51 5.42
C LEU A 80 -1.39 -15.02 4.34
N SER A 81 -1.03 -16.10 3.66
CA SER A 81 -1.85 -16.72 2.62
C SER A 81 -2.70 -17.89 3.14
N HIS A 82 -2.68 -18.17 4.45
CA HIS A 82 -3.34 -19.30 5.09
C HIS A 82 -3.03 -20.65 4.39
N ASN A 83 -1.74 -20.96 4.21
CA ASN A 83 -1.25 -22.20 3.57
C ASN A 83 -1.66 -22.39 2.11
N HIS A 84 -1.87 -21.31 1.36
CA HIS A 84 -2.10 -21.36 -0.09
C HIS A 84 -0.82 -21.02 -0.88
N ILE A 85 -0.19 -22.00 -1.52
CA ILE A 85 1.07 -21.82 -2.29
C ILE A 85 0.97 -20.69 -3.31
N ASN A 86 -0.04 -20.71 -4.20
CA ASN A 86 -0.15 -19.71 -5.27
C ASN A 86 -0.23 -18.28 -4.73
N LYS A 87 -1.04 -18.08 -3.67
CA LYS A 87 -1.16 -16.78 -3.00
C LYS A 87 0.14 -16.40 -2.28
N ALA A 88 0.82 -17.36 -1.65
CA ALA A 88 2.12 -17.12 -1.01
C ALA A 88 3.16 -16.65 -2.03
N VAL A 89 3.22 -17.28 -3.20
CA VAL A 89 4.11 -16.89 -4.31
C VAL A 89 3.75 -15.50 -4.81
N ASP A 90 2.46 -15.19 -5.00
CA ASP A 90 2.03 -13.85 -5.41
C ASP A 90 2.47 -12.79 -4.39
N LEU A 91 2.39 -13.08 -3.08
CA LEU A 91 2.84 -12.19 -2.02
C LEU A 91 4.38 -12.01 -1.99
N LEU A 92 5.12 -13.09 -2.24
CA LEU A 92 6.59 -13.06 -2.32
C LEU A 92 7.06 -12.28 -3.55
N VAL A 93 6.43 -12.49 -4.71
CA VAL A 93 6.71 -11.78 -5.96
C VAL A 93 6.30 -10.30 -5.87
N ALA A 94 5.20 -9.99 -5.18
CA ALA A 94 4.78 -8.62 -4.93
C ALA A 94 5.73 -7.83 -4.01
N GLY A 95 6.79 -8.45 -3.49
CA GLY A 95 7.83 -7.78 -2.71
C GLY A 95 7.44 -7.55 -1.26
N CYS A 96 6.56 -8.38 -0.68
CA CYS A 96 6.19 -8.32 0.74
C CYS A 96 7.29 -8.87 1.69
N SER A 97 8.55 -8.87 1.24
CA SER A 97 9.76 -9.17 2.04
C SER A 97 10.13 -8.02 3.00
N SER A 98 9.44 -6.88 2.92
CA SER A 98 9.53 -5.86 3.97
C SER A 98 8.71 -6.29 5.18
N ILE A 99 9.35 -7.07 6.04
CA ILE A 99 9.10 -7.19 7.48
C ILE A 99 8.39 -5.93 7.96
N CYS A 100 7.10 -6.07 8.26
CA CYS A 100 6.35 -5.06 8.97
C CYS A 100 6.93 -4.98 10.38
N ASP A 101 7.96 -4.15 10.53
CA ASP A 101 8.33 -3.57 11.81
C ASP A 101 7.04 -3.01 12.41
N THR A 102 6.52 -3.73 13.41
CA THR A 102 5.39 -3.33 14.24
C THR A 102 5.84 -2.20 15.18
N ALA A 103 6.35 -1.11 14.62
CA ALA A 103 6.56 0.15 15.32
C ALA A 103 5.27 0.96 15.20
N ASN A 104 4.31 0.60 16.04
CA ASN A 104 3.06 1.30 16.26
C ASN A 104 3.30 2.79 16.56
N PRO A 105 3.05 3.75 15.64
CA PRO A 105 3.13 5.15 15.99
C PRO A 105 1.80 5.52 16.67
N SER A 106 1.69 5.30 17.97
CA SER A 106 0.56 5.68 18.82
C SER A 106 0.09 7.11 18.50
N THR A 107 -1.19 7.28 18.15
CA THR A 107 -1.72 8.48 17.48
C THR A 107 -2.71 9.27 18.34
N SER A 108 -2.27 9.79 19.48
CA SER A 108 -3.01 10.86 20.16
C SER A 108 -2.46 12.22 19.72
N ASP A 109 -2.72 12.63 18.46
CA ASP A 109 -2.64 14.04 17.99
C ASP A 109 -2.96 14.14 16.48
N GLY A 110 -4.26 14.08 16.16
CA GLY A 110 -4.76 14.01 14.77
C GLY A 110 -4.56 15.27 13.92
N ALA A 111 -4.33 16.44 14.53
CA ALA A 111 -4.18 17.70 13.79
C ALA A 111 -2.72 18.00 13.37
N ALA A 112 -1.74 17.71 14.23
CA ALA A 112 -0.32 17.94 13.93
C ALA A 112 0.21 16.94 12.89
N ARG A 113 -0.23 15.67 12.93
CA ARG A 113 0.17 14.64 11.96
C ARG A 113 -0.27 14.92 10.53
N ARG A 114 -1.42 15.58 10.31
CA ARG A 114 -1.88 15.93 8.95
C ARG A 114 -0.95 16.95 8.28
N LYS A 115 -0.41 17.91 9.03
CA LYS A 115 0.56 18.89 8.52
C LYS A 115 1.92 18.24 8.23
N LEU A 116 2.44 17.45 9.17
CA LEU A 116 3.70 16.71 8.99
C LEU A 116 3.65 15.71 7.82
N LYS A 117 2.53 15.00 7.64
CA LYS A 117 2.32 14.08 6.51
C LYS A 117 2.27 14.81 5.16
N LYS A 118 1.69 16.02 5.13
CA LYS A 118 1.65 16.86 3.91
C LYS A 118 3.05 17.36 3.55
N GLU A 119 3.82 17.82 4.52
CA GLU A 119 5.21 18.26 4.31
C GLU A 119 6.15 17.11 3.90
N ALA A 120 6.00 15.93 4.49
CA ALA A 120 6.77 14.75 4.09
C ALA A 120 6.43 14.32 2.65
N LYS A 121 5.15 14.39 2.26
CA LYS A 121 4.71 14.09 0.88
C LYS A 121 5.27 15.09 -0.13
N GLU A 122 5.30 16.37 0.21
CA GLU A 122 5.92 17.42 -0.62
C GLU A 122 7.43 17.23 -0.76
N LYS A 123 8.15 16.93 0.33
CA LYS A 123 9.58 16.63 0.29
C LYS A 123 9.88 15.44 -0.62
N ARG A 124 9.14 14.33 -0.48
CA ARG A 124 9.27 13.14 -1.33
C ARG A 124 8.99 13.46 -2.81
N LYS A 125 8.00 14.32 -3.09
CA LYS A 125 7.69 14.74 -4.47
C LYS A 125 8.84 15.54 -5.08
N LYS A 126 9.41 16.49 -4.34
CA LYS A 126 10.55 17.31 -4.79
C LYS A 126 11.80 16.46 -5.02
N GLU A 127 12.09 15.53 -4.12
CA GLU A 127 13.21 14.60 -4.26
C GLU A 127 13.06 13.70 -5.49
N ARG A 128 11.84 13.16 -5.70
CA ARG A 128 11.51 12.39 -6.91
C ARG A 128 11.72 13.21 -8.18
N GLU A 129 11.28 14.46 -8.20
CA GLU A 129 11.43 15.34 -9.37
C GLU A 129 12.90 15.66 -9.66
N LEU A 130 13.70 15.94 -8.63
CA LEU A 130 15.14 16.14 -8.77
C LEU A 130 15.85 14.88 -9.30
N ALA A 131 15.48 13.71 -8.79
CA ALA A 131 16.01 12.43 -9.29
C ALA A 131 15.66 12.21 -10.76
N LEU A 132 14.40 12.47 -11.16
CA LEU A 132 13.97 12.40 -12.55
C LEU A 132 14.71 13.40 -13.43
N ARG A 133 14.95 14.63 -12.95
CA ARG A 133 15.71 15.62 -13.70
C ARG A 133 17.16 15.18 -13.92
N ARG A 134 17.82 14.66 -12.87
CA ARG A 134 19.18 14.11 -12.97
C ARG A 134 19.24 12.94 -13.95
N LEU A 135 18.27 12.05 -13.91
CA LEU A 135 18.17 10.91 -14.83
C LEU A 135 17.94 11.37 -16.27
N LYS A 136 17.01 12.32 -16.49
CA LYS A 136 16.76 12.93 -17.81
C LYS A 136 17.97 13.66 -18.37
N SER A 137 18.83 14.25 -17.54
CA SER A 137 20.08 14.85 -18.02
C SER A 137 21.18 13.83 -18.29
N ALA A 138 21.14 12.67 -17.62
CA ALA A 138 22.12 11.60 -17.81
C ALA A 138 21.80 10.73 -19.03
N ILE A 139 20.52 10.55 -19.33
CA ILE A 139 20.06 9.96 -20.58
C ILE A 139 20.14 11.08 -21.63
N ARG A 140 21.16 11.03 -22.49
CA ARG A 140 21.22 11.93 -23.66
C ARG A 140 19.94 11.76 -24.46
N ALA A 141 19.32 12.87 -24.82
CA ALA A 141 18.14 12.91 -25.68
C ALA A 141 18.55 13.08 -27.15
N ASP A 142 19.78 12.68 -27.50
CA ASP A 142 20.28 12.77 -28.86
C ASP A 142 19.67 11.59 -29.61
N GLU A 143 18.58 11.85 -30.34
CA GLU A 143 17.83 10.88 -31.14
C GLU A 143 18.67 10.25 -32.26
N ASP A 144 19.90 10.71 -32.47
CA ASP A 144 20.81 10.18 -33.49
C ASP A 144 21.95 9.33 -32.90
N ASP A 145 22.11 9.24 -31.56
CA ASP A 145 23.20 8.48 -30.91
C ASP A 145 23.08 6.96 -31.16
N TYR A 146 21.92 6.46 -31.60
CA TYR A 146 21.71 5.06 -31.99
C TYR A 146 21.89 4.79 -33.49
N LEU A 147 22.15 5.81 -34.30
CA LEU A 147 22.31 5.70 -35.76
C LEU A 147 23.79 5.79 -36.14
N SER A 148 24.19 5.04 -37.18
CA SER A 148 25.56 5.06 -37.69
C SER A 148 25.88 6.30 -38.53
N ALA A 149 24.87 7.07 -38.91
CA ALA A 149 24.96 8.32 -39.67
C ALA A 149 23.77 9.20 -39.28
N SER A 150 23.96 10.52 -39.29
CA SER A 150 22.86 11.47 -39.09
C SER A 150 22.02 11.62 -40.36
N LEU A 151 20.75 12.04 -40.22
CA LEU A 151 19.86 12.33 -41.36
C LEU A 151 20.52 13.25 -42.40
N ALA A 152 21.24 14.27 -41.93
CA ALA A 152 21.94 15.22 -42.78
C ALA A 152 23.10 14.60 -43.59
N GLU A 153 23.77 13.59 -43.04
CA GLU A 153 24.83 12.85 -43.74
C GLU A 153 24.23 11.89 -44.78
N GLU A 154 23.13 11.21 -44.46
CA GLU A 154 22.41 10.37 -45.43
C GLU A 154 21.91 11.16 -46.64
N GLU A 155 21.37 12.37 -46.42
CA GLU A 155 20.97 13.26 -47.50
C GLU A 155 22.16 13.61 -48.41
N GLN A 156 23.34 13.88 -47.84
CA GLN A 156 24.54 14.14 -48.62
C GLN A 156 24.95 12.93 -49.46
N PHE A 157 24.94 11.73 -48.90
CA PHE A 157 25.23 10.50 -49.66
C PHE A 157 24.24 10.32 -50.83
N LEU A 158 22.95 10.57 -50.60
CA LEU A 158 21.94 10.50 -51.66
C LEU A 158 22.14 11.54 -52.76
N THR A 159 22.55 12.77 -52.42
CA THR A 159 22.86 13.78 -53.45
C THR A 159 24.07 13.41 -54.29
N GLN A 160 25.14 12.88 -53.66
CA GLN A 160 26.31 12.39 -54.38
C GLN A 160 25.94 11.23 -55.30
N TYR A 161 25.14 10.28 -54.83
CA TYR A 161 24.69 9.16 -55.66
C TYR A 161 23.82 9.61 -56.84
N LYS A 162 22.92 10.58 -56.62
CA LYS A 162 22.12 11.18 -57.70
C LYS A 162 22.94 11.93 -58.74
N SER A 163 24.12 12.45 -58.37
CA SER A 163 25.01 13.12 -59.33
C SER A 163 25.78 12.16 -60.24
N LEU A 164 25.80 10.87 -59.89
CA LEU A 164 26.51 9.81 -60.61
C LEU A 164 25.61 9.00 -61.57
N ILE A 165 24.32 9.33 -61.63
CA ILE A 165 23.31 8.76 -62.54
C ILE A 165 22.86 9.87 -63.49
#